data_AF-A0A178B966-F1
#
_entry.id   AF-A0A178B966-F1
#
_cell.length_a   1.000
_cell.length_b   1.000
_cell.length_c   1.000
_cell.angle_alpha   90.00
_cell.angle_beta   90.00
_cell.angle_gamma   90.00
#
_symmetry.space_group_name_H-M   'P 1'
#
loop_
_entity.id
_entity.type
_entity.pdbx_description
1 polymer ?
#
loop_
_entity_poly.entity_id
_entity_poly.type
_entity_poly.pdbx_seq_one_letter_code
_entity_poly.pdbx_strand_id
1 'polypeptide(L)'
;MAPAPRGFAGFFHQQSLRLPSSLRAALFGCREQFFRPNAIRNSRSFTSTILRRYQYQYKSQLAPKPNVFVNNDPVLRQVVQLRQPVLLYKAPKSRWYYLKVYGTAGLWIGTGAYSIKFQEDVKDLKDLAFFIRPTYIVVGLGFIIIGCYTCTAPTNRMRALEILPSLQGGPIQLRMTVRSAPWAKDRIIYSSLGGPTISEKTYPMVEELLEADRARRQNVFEGLEHLSIVSRSWEYAARWVHQKWTNFFLSFKFAVLRFGIAKIEVQGEKWKVDCSGWLLEDGKAIDRLIPEE
;
A
#
# COMPACT_ATOMS: atom_id res chain seq x y z
N MET A 1 35.17 28.80 48.62
CA MET A 1 34.45 27.60 48.14
C MET A 1 33.04 27.67 48.69
N ALA A 2 32.05 27.98 47.84
CA ALA A 2 30.64 28.05 48.21
C ALA A 2 29.90 26.83 47.63
N PRO A 3 28.98 26.19 48.38
CA PRO A 3 28.22 25.07 47.87
C PRO A 3 27.07 25.53 46.95
N ALA A 4 26.99 24.96 45.75
CA ALA A 4 25.89 25.15 44.82
C ALA A 4 24.64 24.36 45.27
N PRO A 5 23.41 24.89 45.06
CA PRO A 5 22.19 24.25 45.55
C PRO A 5 21.77 23.05 44.67
N ARG A 6 21.58 21.90 45.30
CA ARG A 6 21.06 20.63 44.75
C ARG A 6 19.56 20.66 44.46
N GLY A 7 19.08 21.71 43.79
CA GLY A 7 17.64 21.96 43.58
C GLY A 7 17.10 21.73 42.17
N PHE A 8 17.95 21.63 41.14
CA PHE A 8 17.51 21.64 39.74
C PHE A 8 17.38 20.26 39.05
N ALA A 9 17.73 19.17 39.74
CA ALA A 9 17.66 17.82 39.14
C ALA A 9 16.23 17.27 39.00
N GLY A 10 15.26 17.79 39.76
CA GLY A 10 13.88 17.30 39.76
C GLY A 10 13.03 17.77 38.57
N PHE A 11 13.28 18.98 38.05
CA PHE A 11 12.45 19.55 36.99
C PHE A 11 12.78 19.01 35.58
N PHE A 12 14.00 18.52 35.36
CA PHE A 12 14.37 17.91 34.08
C PHE A 12 13.95 16.44 33.94
N HIS A 13 13.62 15.75 35.05
CA HIS A 13 13.22 14.34 34.99
C HIS A 13 11.75 14.10 34.61
N GLN A 14 10.90 15.14 34.64
CA GLN A 14 9.49 15.03 34.23
C GLN A 14 9.22 15.45 32.77
N GLN A 15 10.23 15.98 32.06
CA GLN A 15 10.18 16.22 30.62
C GLN A 15 10.97 15.16 29.84
N SER A 16 10.79 13.89 30.18
CA SER A 16 11.28 12.80 29.34
C SER A 16 10.69 12.96 27.94
N LEU A 17 11.56 13.30 27.00
CA LEU A 17 11.31 13.56 25.59
C LEU A 17 10.16 12.69 25.06
N ARG A 18 9.03 13.32 24.71
CA ARG A 18 7.98 12.72 23.88
C ARG A 18 8.51 12.59 22.46
N LEU A 19 9.49 11.71 22.27
CA LEU A 19 9.97 11.37 20.94
C LEU A 19 8.89 10.58 20.20
N PRO A 20 8.75 10.79 18.87
CA PRO A 20 7.94 9.95 18.01
C PRO A 20 8.25 8.46 18.22
N SER A 21 7.23 7.60 18.11
CA SER A 21 7.35 6.14 18.31
C SER A 21 8.48 5.51 17.48
N SER A 22 8.77 6.05 16.31
CA SER A 22 9.88 5.64 15.44
C SER A 22 11.26 5.90 16.05
N LEU A 23 11.47 7.06 16.70
CA LEU A 23 12.72 7.36 17.40
C LEU A 23 12.87 6.56 18.69
N ARG A 24 11.75 6.21 19.34
CA ARG A 24 11.76 5.32 20.50
C ARG A 24 12.14 3.89 20.12
N ALA A 25 11.64 3.39 19.00
CA ALA A 25 12.04 2.08 18.44
C ALA A 25 13.51 2.08 18.00
N ALA A 26 14.03 3.18 17.44
CA ALA A 26 15.43 3.28 17.03
C ALA A 26 16.40 3.37 18.23
N LEU A 27 16.04 4.09 19.29
CA LEU A 27 16.91 4.30 20.45
C LEU A 27 16.89 3.15 21.47
N PHE A 28 15.79 2.40 21.55
CA PHE A 28 15.61 1.34 22.57
C PHE A 28 15.32 -0.06 21.98
N GLY A 29 15.36 -0.23 20.66
CA GLY A 29 14.92 -1.44 19.95
C GLY A 29 15.94 -2.56 19.76
N CYS A 30 17.14 -2.48 20.31
CA CYS A 30 18.12 -3.58 20.23
C CYS A 30 18.18 -4.35 21.55
N ARG A 31 17.21 -5.26 21.74
CA ARG A 31 17.39 -6.39 22.65
C ARG A 31 17.21 -7.68 21.87
N GLU A 32 18.34 -8.24 21.44
CA GLU A 32 18.42 -9.54 20.78
C GLU A 32 17.81 -10.61 21.69
N GLN A 33 16.68 -11.17 21.27
CA GLN A 33 16.23 -12.46 21.77
C GLN A 33 16.88 -13.53 20.89
N PHE A 34 17.96 -14.09 21.41
CA PHE A 34 18.64 -15.23 20.85
C PHE A 34 17.68 -16.41 20.61
N PHE A 35 17.86 -17.02 19.45
CA PHE A 35 17.38 -18.34 19.03
C PHE A 35 17.24 -19.36 20.18
N ARG A 36 16.10 -20.06 20.20
CA ARG A 36 15.95 -21.38 20.83
C ARG A 36 15.38 -22.36 19.80
N PRO A 37 16.21 -23.24 19.18
CA PRO A 37 15.71 -24.40 18.47
C PRO A 37 15.58 -25.55 19.48
N ASN A 38 14.35 -25.91 19.86
CA ASN A 38 14.12 -27.20 20.50
C ASN A 38 13.78 -28.23 19.42
N ALA A 39 14.78 -29.06 19.16
CA ALA A 39 14.68 -30.35 18.51
C ALA A 39 13.82 -31.34 19.32
N ILE A 40 13.65 -32.55 18.76
CA ILE A 40 12.91 -33.74 19.21
C ILE A 40 11.55 -33.82 18.47
N ARG A 41 11.22 -34.80 17.62
CA ARG A 41 11.51 -36.25 17.68
C ARG A 41 11.27 -36.93 16.32
N ASN A 42 12.09 -37.94 16.07
CA ASN A 42 11.97 -39.01 15.09
C ASN A 42 10.55 -39.49 14.72
N SER A 43 10.30 -39.65 13.42
CA SER A 43 9.72 -40.88 12.88
C SER A 43 10.14 -41.07 11.41
N ARG A 44 11.16 -41.91 11.20
CA ARG A 44 11.39 -42.56 9.91
C ARG A 44 10.33 -43.63 9.73
N SER A 45 9.67 -43.65 8.58
CA SER A 45 8.97 -44.84 8.09
C SER A 45 9.34 -45.04 6.63
N PHE A 46 10.29 -45.96 6.42
CA PHE A 46 10.49 -46.64 5.17
C PHE A 46 9.45 -47.76 5.09
N THR A 47 8.56 -47.69 4.12
CA THR A 47 7.75 -48.84 3.68
C THR A 47 7.73 -48.86 2.17
N SER A 48 8.65 -49.64 1.61
CA SER A 48 8.59 -50.17 0.27
C SER A 48 7.57 -51.30 0.21
N THR A 49 6.61 -51.22 -0.69
CA THR A 49 5.96 -52.41 -1.26
C THR A 49 5.68 -52.13 -2.73
N ILE A 50 6.57 -52.66 -3.55
CA ILE A 50 6.33 -53.12 -4.91
C ILE A 50 5.13 -54.07 -4.85
N LEU A 51 4.05 -53.77 -5.56
CA LEU A 51 3.26 -54.72 -6.34
C LEU A 51 2.15 -54.00 -7.11
N ARG A 52 2.16 -54.19 -8.42
CA ARG A 52 1.18 -53.74 -9.40
C ARG A 52 -0.24 -54.20 -9.04
N ARG A 53 -1.19 -53.26 -9.07
CA ARG A 53 -2.51 -53.49 -9.68
C ARG A 53 -2.84 -52.30 -10.56
N TYR A 54 -2.96 -52.55 -11.86
CA TYR A 54 -3.64 -51.65 -12.79
C TYR A 54 -5.11 -51.57 -12.34
N GLN A 55 -5.44 -50.57 -11.55
CA GLN A 55 -6.83 -50.17 -11.38
C GLN A 55 -7.21 -49.34 -12.60
N TYR A 56 -8.05 -49.93 -13.44
CA TYR A 56 -8.79 -49.23 -14.47
C TYR A 56 -9.60 -48.13 -13.77
N GLN A 57 -9.17 -46.87 -13.88
CA GLN A 57 -9.96 -45.73 -13.41
C GLN A 57 -11.18 -45.58 -14.32
N TYR A 58 -12.23 -46.31 -14.00
CA TYR A 58 -13.57 -45.99 -14.44
C TYR A 58 -13.86 -44.58 -13.90
N LYS A 59 -13.87 -43.56 -14.77
CA LYS A 59 -14.37 -42.22 -14.45
C LYS A 59 -15.87 -42.36 -14.17
N SER A 60 -16.22 -42.85 -12.99
CA SER A 60 -17.53 -42.66 -12.41
C SER A 60 -17.74 -41.16 -12.31
N GLN A 61 -18.80 -40.67 -12.96
CA GLN A 61 -19.36 -39.34 -12.77
C GLN A 61 -19.73 -39.21 -11.28
N LEU A 62 -18.74 -38.91 -10.45
CA LEU A 62 -18.93 -38.45 -9.09
C LEU A 62 -19.62 -37.11 -9.23
N ALA A 63 -20.87 -37.07 -8.77
CA ALA A 63 -21.58 -35.83 -8.49
C ALA A 63 -20.58 -34.81 -7.88
N PRO A 64 -20.53 -33.57 -8.38
CA PRO A 64 -19.54 -32.60 -7.95
C PRO A 64 -19.60 -32.50 -6.42
N LYS A 65 -18.49 -32.82 -5.75
CA LYS A 65 -18.36 -32.59 -4.30
C LYS A 65 -18.83 -31.16 -4.03
N PRO A 66 -19.80 -30.94 -3.12
CA PRO A 66 -20.22 -29.59 -2.80
C PRO A 66 -18.99 -28.84 -2.29
N ASN A 67 -18.63 -27.76 -2.99
CA ASN A 67 -17.51 -26.90 -2.60
C ASN A 67 -17.84 -26.30 -1.22
N VAL A 68 -17.34 -26.92 -0.16
CA VAL A 68 -17.53 -26.49 1.25
C VAL A 68 -17.13 -25.01 1.43
N PHE A 69 -16.14 -24.55 0.65
CA PHE A 69 -15.70 -23.15 0.61
C PHE A 69 -16.81 -22.16 0.20
N VAL A 70 -17.67 -22.53 -0.76
CA VAL A 70 -18.74 -21.66 -1.26
C VAL A 70 -19.86 -21.47 -0.22
N ASN A 71 -20.05 -22.47 0.65
CA ASN A 71 -21.14 -22.44 1.63
C ASN A 71 -20.78 -21.68 2.92
N ASN A 72 -19.48 -21.47 3.18
CA ASN A 72 -18.99 -20.85 4.40
C ASN A 72 -18.79 -19.33 4.29
N ASP A 73 -18.52 -18.79 3.09
CA ASP A 73 -18.37 -17.34 2.93
C ASP A 73 -19.74 -16.65 2.71
N PRO A 74 -20.08 -15.62 3.51
CA PRO A 74 -21.36 -14.93 3.40
C PRO A 74 -21.54 -14.24 2.03
N VAL A 75 -20.47 -13.77 1.41
CA VAL A 75 -20.49 -13.10 0.10
C VAL A 75 -20.82 -14.10 -0.99
N LEU A 76 -20.19 -15.28 -0.98
CA LEU A 76 -20.47 -16.34 -1.96
C LEU A 76 -21.88 -16.88 -1.80
N ARG A 77 -22.33 -17.06 -0.55
CA ARG A 77 -23.71 -17.46 -0.26
C ARG A 77 -24.71 -16.44 -0.80
N GLN A 78 -24.46 -15.15 -0.61
CA GLN A 78 -25.31 -14.08 -1.13
C GLN A 78 -25.37 -14.10 -2.66
N VAL A 79 -24.24 -14.28 -3.36
CA VAL A 79 -24.20 -14.39 -4.82
C VAL A 79 -25.04 -15.58 -5.30
N VAL A 80 -24.92 -16.73 -4.65
CA VAL A 80 -25.66 -17.95 -5.01
C VAL A 80 -27.16 -17.79 -4.77
N GLN A 81 -27.54 -17.17 -3.64
CA GLN A 81 -28.95 -16.97 -3.26
C GLN A 81 -29.65 -15.92 -4.12
N LEU A 82 -29.03 -14.76 -4.29
CA LEU A 82 -29.63 -13.63 -5.01
C LEU A 82 -29.51 -13.77 -6.52
N ARG A 83 -28.59 -14.61 -7.02
CA ARG A 83 -28.23 -14.70 -8.44
C ARG A 83 -27.95 -13.32 -9.06
N GLN A 84 -27.38 -12.43 -8.26
CA GLN A 84 -26.99 -11.10 -8.67
C GLN A 84 -25.47 -10.92 -8.53
N PRO A 85 -24.86 -10.11 -9.41
CA PRO A 85 -23.45 -9.81 -9.30
C PRO A 85 -23.18 -9.03 -8.00
N VAL A 86 -22.15 -9.43 -7.25
CA VAL A 86 -21.73 -8.73 -6.03
C VAL A 86 -20.42 -7.99 -6.31
N LEU A 87 -20.44 -6.68 -6.08
CA LEU A 87 -19.27 -5.82 -6.22
C LEU A 87 -18.34 -6.01 -5.02
N LEU A 88 -17.09 -6.40 -5.27
CA LEU A 88 -16.04 -6.53 -4.26
C LEU A 88 -15.20 -5.27 -4.16
N TYR A 89 -14.89 -4.66 -5.31
CA TYR A 89 -14.09 -3.45 -5.37
C TYR A 89 -14.51 -2.55 -6.51
N LYS A 90 -14.41 -1.24 -6.25
CA LYS A 90 -14.62 -0.19 -7.23
C LYS A 90 -13.59 0.91 -7.04
N ALA A 91 -12.87 1.22 -8.12
CA ALA A 91 -11.83 2.23 -8.13
C ALA A 91 -12.39 3.63 -7.79
N PRO A 92 -11.58 4.49 -7.15
CA PRO A 92 -11.99 5.85 -6.82
C PRO A 92 -12.24 6.67 -8.09
N LYS A 93 -13.38 7.37 -8.13
CA LYS A 93 -13.75 8.24 -9.26
C LYS A 93 -13.07 9.60 -9.11
N SER A 94 -11.84 9.73 -9.59
CA SER A 94 -11.14 11.03 -9.62
C SER A 94 -10.89 11.49 -11.06
N ARG A 95 -11.65 12.50 -11.50
CA ARG A 95 -11.47 13.13 -12.83
C ARG A 95 -10.10 13.80 -12.97
N TRP A 96 -9.58 14.31 -11.86
CA TRP A 96 -8.32 15.07 -11.80
C TRP A 96 -7.10 14.20 -11.55
N TYR A 97 -7.26 12.89 -11.33
CA TYR A 97 -6.15 12.00 -11.00
C TYR A 97 -5.06 12.02 -12.07
N TYR A 98 -5.44 11.83 -13.34
CA TYR A 98 -4.48 11.83 -14.44
C TYR A 98 -3.78 13.17 -14.60
N LEU A 99 -4.51 14.28 -14.47
CA LEU A 99 -3.90 15.61 -14.54
C LEU A 99 -2.88 15.82 -13.41
N LYS A 100 -3.20 15.38 -12.18
CA LYS A 100 -2.27 15.48 -11.05
C LYS A 100 -1.02 14.64 -11.27
N VAL A 101 -1.15 13.39 -11.73
CA VAL A 101 0.00 12.50 -11.95
C VAL A 101 0.86 12.96 -13.11
N TYR A 102 0.27 13.30 -14.26
CA TYR A 102 1.03 13.77 -15.41
C TYR A 102 1.57 15.18 -15.22
N GLY A 103 0.84 16.06 -14.53
CA GLY A 103 1.31 17.39 -14.17
C GLY A 103 2.52 17.33 -13.23
N THR A 104 2.46 16.49 -12.19
CA THR A 104 3.61 16.29 -11.28
C THR A 104 4.79 15.64 -11.99
N ALA A 105 4.55 14.63 -12.84
CA ALA A 105 5.61 14.04 -13.65
C ALA A 105 6.27 15.06 -14.60
N GLY A 106 5.46 15.87 -15.29
CA GLY A 106 5.94 16.94 -16.16
C GLY A 106 6.74 18.00 -15.40
N LEU A 107 6.32 18.35 -14.18
CA LEU A 107 7.06 19.26 -13.30
C LEU A 107 8.43 18.68 -12.93
N TRP A 108 8.51 17.40 -12.58
CA TRP A 108 9.79 16.74 -12.27
C TRP A 108 10.72 16.69 -13.49
N ILE A 109 10.19 16.31 -14.65
CA ILE A 109 10.97 16.28 -15.91
C ILE A 109 11.43 17.69 -16.28
N GLY A 110 10.56 18.69 -16.21
CA GLY A 110 10.87 20.08 -16.51
C GLY A 110 11.92 20.67 -15.57
N THR A 111 11.80 20.38 -14.27
CA THR A 111 12.80 20.79 -13.25
C THR A 111 14.14 20.13 -13.51
N GLY A 112 14.14 18.84 -13.86
CA GLY A 112 15.36 18.11 -14.19
C GLY A 112 16.05 18.63 -15.47
N ALA A 113 15.27 18.88 -16.52
CA ALA A 113 15.77 19.47 -17.76
C ALA A 113 16.30 20.90 -17.55
N TYR A 114 15.59 21.70 -16.74
CA TYR A 114 16.04 23.04 -16.37
C TYR A 114 17.34 22.99 -15.57
N SER A 115 17.49 22.07 -14.61
CA SER A 115 18.74 21.86 -13.87
C SER A 115 19.92 21.54 -14.79
N ILE A 116 19.71 20.67 -15.80
CA ILE A 116 20.74 20.34 -16.79
C ILE A 116 21.09 21.55 -17.64
N LYS A 117 20.11 22.38 -18.03
CA LYS A 117 20.36 23.61 -18.78
C LYS A 117 21.11 24.65 -17.93
N PHE A 118 20.72 24.81 -16.67
CA PHE A 118 21.27 25.80 -15.74
C PHE A 118 22.78 25.62 -15.51
N GLN A 119 23.31 24.40 -15.69
CA GLN A 119 24.75 24.16 -15.63
C GLN A 119 25.55 25.04 -16.62
N GLU A 120 24.95 25.40 -17.76
CA GLU A 120 25.58 26.19 -18.82
C GLU A 120 25.62 27.66 -18.39
N ASP A 121 24.54 28.17 -17.81
CA ASP A 121 24.45 29.53 -17.28
C ASP A 121 25.48 29.78 -16.16
N VAL A 122 25.84 28.73 -15.41
CA VAL A 122 26.79 28.80 -14.29
C VAL A 122 28.24 28.58 -14.75
N LYS A 123 28.49 28.20 -16.01
CA LYS A 123 29.82 27.87 -16.53
C LYS A 123 30.79 29.06 -16.50
N ASP A 124 30.28 30.28 -16.67
CA ASP A 124 31.10 31.48 -16.83
C ASP A 124 31.42 32.19 -15.51
N LEU A 125 30.87 31.72 -14.38
CA LEU A 125 31.23 32.25 -13.07
C LEU A 125 32.65 31.81 -12.67
N LYS A 126 33.52 32.80 -12.50
CA LYS A 126 34.85 32.62 -11.92
C LYS A 126 34.70 32.19 -10.46
N ASP A 127 35.56 31.29 -10.00
CA ASP A 127 35.59 30.69 -8.65
C ASP A 127 34.53 29.64 -8.31
N LEU A 128 33.89 29.03 -9.32
CA LEU A 128 33.00 27.89 -9.09
C LEU A 128 33.79 26.59 -8.82
N ALA A 129 33.46 25.89 -7.73
CA ALA A 129 34.04 24.57 -7.47
C ALA A 129 33.71 23.56 -8.58
N PHE A 130 34.69 22.73 -8.95
CA PHE A 130 34.59 21.82 -10.10
C PHE A 130 33.41 20.83 -10.03
N PHE A 131 32.95 20.48 -8.82
CA PHE A 131 31.87 19.51 -8.62
C PHE A 131 30.47 20.11 -8.81
N ILE A 132 30.32 21.43 -8.85
CA ILE A 132 28.99 22.07 -8.88
C ILE A 132 28.27 21.74 -10.20
N ARG A 133 28.97 21.86 -11.34
CA ARG A 133 28.43 21.54 -12.67
C ARG A 133 27.97 20.08 -12.81
N PRO A 134 28.82 19.06 -12.52
CA PRO A 134 28.36 17.66 -12.60
C PRO A 134 27.24 17.36 -11.60
N THR A 135 27.18 18.06 -10.46
CA THR A 135 26.07 17.90 -9.51
C THR A 135 24.72 18.29 -10.13
N TYR A 136 24.64 19.41 -10.85
CA TYR A 136 23.41 19.82 -11.55
C TYR A 136 22.95 18.82 -12.60
N ILE A 137 23.90 18.17 -13.30
CA ILE A 137 23.60 17.09 -14.25
C ILE A 137 23.01 15.90 -13.52
N VAL A 138 23.68 15.40 -12.48
CA VAL A 138 23.27 14.21 -11.73
C VAL A 138 21.90 14.41 -11.09
N VAL A 139 21.70 15.56 -10.44
CA VAL A 139 20.41 15.92 -9.83
C VAL A 139 19.33 16.06 -10.91
N GLY A 140 19.65 16.69 -12.04
CA GLY A 140 18.73 16.85 -13.15
C GLY A 140 18.27 15.51 -13.75
N LEU A 141 19.21 14.59 -13.99
CA LEU A 141 18.91 13.23 -14.44
C LEU A 141 18.05 12.47 -13.42
N GLY A 142 18.36 12.60 -12.12
CA GLY A 142 17.57 12.01 -11.05
C GLY A 142 16.09 12.44 -11.10
N PHE A 143 15.84 13.74 -11.26
CA PHE A 143 14.46 14.25 -11.39
C PHE A 143 13.75 13.76 -12.65
N ILE A 144 14.45 13.66 -13.78
CA ILE A 144 13.88 13.10 -15.02
C ILE A 144 13.47 11.63 -14.80
N ILE A 145 14.32 10.82 -14.16
CA ILE A 145 14.02 9.41 -13.86
C ILE A 145 12.78 9.30 -12.95
N ILE A 146 12.70 10.11 -11.90
CA ILE A 146 11.54 10.14 -10.98
C ILE A 146 10.27 10.55 -11.73
N GLY A 147 10.36 11.54 -12.61
CA GLY A 147 9.24 11.98 -13.45
C GLY A 147 8.76 10.87 -14.40
N CYS A 148 9.67 10.22 -15.11
CA CYS A 148 9.38 9.07 -15.97
C CYS A 148 8.77 7.90 -15.19
N TYR A 149 9.29 7.60 -14.00
CA TYR A 149 8.71 6.59 -13.12
C TYR A 149 7.28 6.95 -12.70
N THR A 150 7.01 8.22 -12.39
CA THR A 150 5.68 8.72 -12.02
C THR A 150 4.67 8.55 -13.16
N CYS A 151 5.08 8.72 -14.42
CA CYS A 151 4.25 8.44 -15.60
C CYS A 151 3.76 6.99 -15.70
N THR A 152 4.38 6.03 -15.01
CA THR A 152 3.96 4.62 -14.98
C THR A 152 2.94 4.32 -13.88
N ALA A 153 2.62 5.27 -12.99
CA ALA A 153 1.61 5.08 -11.94
C ALA A 153 0.19 4.73 -12.47
N PRO A 154 -0.34 5.37 -13.53
CA PRO A 154 -1.72 5.15 -14.00
C PRO A 154 -1.91 3.88 -14.85
N THR A 155 -0.84 3.14 -15.18
CA THR A 155 -0.93 1.93 -16.02
C THR A 155 -1.46 0.73 -15.25
N ASN A 156 -2.06 -0.23 -15.97
CA ASN A 156 -2.57 -1.51 -15.48
C ASN A 156 -3.45 -1.40 -14.24
N ARG A 157 -4.48 -0.53 -14.29
CA ARG A 157 -5.41 -0.32 -13.17
C ARG A 157 -6.68 -1.14 -13.32
N MET A 158 -7.11 -1.77 -12.24
CA MET A 158 -8.42 -2.40 -12.12
C MET A 158 -9.46 -1.35 -11.72
N ARG A 159 -10.58 -1.31 -12.44
CA ARG A 159 -11.71 -0.38 -12.21
C ARG A 159 -12.79 -0.98 -11.33
N ALA A 160 -13.11 -2.24 -11.56
CA ALA A 160 -14.11 -2.95 -10.79
C ALA A 160 -13.76 -4.44 -10.69
N LEU A 161 -14.03 -5.02 -9.53
CA LEU A 161 -13.97 -6.45 -9.27
C LEU A 161 -15.34 -6.89 -8.77
N GLU A 162 -15.94 -7.84 -9.46
CA GLU A 162 -17.28 -8.32 -9.17
C GLU A 162 -17.31 -9.84 -9.23
N ILE A 163 -18.10 -10.45 -8.34
CA ILE A 163 -18.40 -11.88 -8.40
C ILE A 163 -19.69 -12.06 -9.19
N LEU A 164 -19.65 -12.94 -10.18
CA LEU A 164 -20.81 -13.32 -10.96
C LEU A 164 -21.35 -14.70 -10.52
N PRO A 165 -22.68 -14.82 -10.37
CA PRO A 165 -23.31 -16.12 -10.20
C PRO A 165 -23.19 -16.91 -11.50
N SER A 166 -23.15 -18.23 -11.39
CA SER A 166 -23.21 -19.05 -12.59
C SER A 166 -24.64 -19.09 -13.15
N LEU A 167 -24.81 -18.64 -14.39
CA LEU A 167 -26.11 -18.61 -15.06
C LEU A 167 -26.63 -20.02 -15.43
N GLN A 168 -25.76 -21.02 -15.51
CA GLN A 168 -26.09 -22.39 -15.95
C GLN A 168 -25.57 -23.48 -14.98
N GLY A 169 -25.41 -23.15 -13.70
CA GLY A 169 -24.94 -24.12 -12.68
C GLY A 169 -23.46 -24.50 -12.78
N GLY A 170 -22.67 -23.76 -13.56
CA GLY A 170 -21.22 -23.84 -13.58
C GLY A 170 -20.55 -23.19 -12.35
N PRO A 171 -19.21 -23.08 -12.34
CA PRO A 171 -18.48 -22.46 -11.24
C PRO A 171 -18.76 -20.95 -11.16
N ILE A 172 -18.67 -20.40 -9.95
CA ILE A 172 -18.69 -18.94 -9.71
C ILE A 172 -17.51 -18.30 -10.42
N GLN A 173 -17.76 -17.17 -11.09
CA GLN A 173 -16.76 -16.45 -11.87
C GLN A 173 -16.49 -15.07 -11.28
N LEU A 174 -15.26 -14.60 -11.40
CA LEU A 174 -14.86 -13.24 -11.12
C LEU A 174 -14.83 -12.45 -12.43
N ARG A 175 -15.56 -11.34 -12.46
CA ARG A 175 -15.55 -10.34 -13.52
C ARG A 175 -14.67 -9.17 -13.08
N MET A 176 -13.59 -8.96 -13.83
CA MET A 176 -12.64 -7.88 -13.62
C MET A 176 -12.74 -6.89 -14.76
N THR A 177 -13.07 -5.64 -14.45
CA THR A 177 -13.01 -4.55 -15.42
C THR A 177 -11.67 -3.86 -15.25
N VAL A 178 -10.80 -3.97 -16.25
CA VAL A 178 -9.42 -3.50 -16.20
C VAL A 178 -9.10 -2.50 -17.31
N ARG A 179 -8.09 -1.68 -17.08
CA ARG A 179 -7.60 -0.68 -18.03
C ARG A 179 -6.08 -0.68 -18.05
N SER A 180 -5.47 -1.06 -19.18
CA SER A 180 -4.01 -1.14 -19.36
C SER A 180 -3.35 0.24 -19.37
N ALA A 181 -3.94 1.20 -20.06
CA ALA A 181 -3.43 2.57 -20.16
C ALA A 181 -4.54 3.61 -19.93
N PRO A 182 -4.23 4.83 -19.46
CA PRO A 182 -5.23 5.88 -19.16
C PRO A 182 -6.28 6.11 -20.26
N TRP A 183 -5.85 6.08 -21.52
CA TRP A 183 -6.67 6.31 -22.71
C TRP A 183 -7.15 5.03 -23.39
N ALA A 184 -6.72 3.86 -22.91
CA ALA A 184 -7.21 2.59 -23.42
C ALA A 184 -8.67 2.37 -23.00
N LYS A 185 -9.40 1.63 -23.84
CA LYS A 185 -10.75 1.17 -23.52
C LYS A 185 -10.70 0.16 -22.38
N ASP A 186 -11.78 0.11 -21.61
CA ASP A 186 -11.91 -0.87 -20.53
C ASP A 186 -12.05 -2.27 -21.14
N ARG A 187 -11.30 -3.23 -20.62
CA ARG A 187 -11.35 -4.64 -20.98
C ARG A 187 -11.98 -5.41 -19.83
N ILE A 188 -12.85 -6.36 -20.14
CA ILE A 188 -13.45 -7.25 -19.15
C ILE A 188 -12.73 -8.59 -19.22
N ILE A 189 -12.22 -9.05 -18.08
CA ILE A 189 -11.56 -10.34 -17.91
C ILE A 189 -12.44 -11.20 -17.00
N TYR A 190 -12.69 -12.43 -17.42
CA TYR A 190 -13.39 -13.44 -16.62
C TYR A 190 -12.39 -14.47 -16.11
N SER A 191 -12.50 -14.84 -14.84
CA SER A 191 -11.70 -15.91 -14.24
C SER A 191 -12.54 -16.74 -13.27
N SER A 192 -12.12 -17.96 -12.99
CA SER A 192 -12.69 -18.74 -11.89
C SER A 192 -12.20 -18.18 -10.55
N LEU A 193 -12.96 -18.38 -9.47
CA LEU A 193 -12.66 -17.83 -8.14
C LEU A 193 -11.24 -18.16 -7.62
N GLY A 194 -10.70 -19.33 -7.97
CA GLY A 194 -9.35 -19.76 -7.56
C GLY A 194 -8.23 -19.47 -8.57
N GLY A 195 -8.53 -18.82 -9.69
CA GLY A 195 -7.54 -18.44 -10.70
C GLY A 195 -6.70 -17.20 -10.35
N PRO A 196 -7.27 -16.12 -9.79
CA PRO A 196 -6.49 -14.94 -9.45
C PRO A 196 -5.74 -15.11 -8.13
N THR A 197 -4.58 -14.48 -8.03
CA THR A 197 -3.79 -14.36 -6.78
C THR A 197 -3.58 -12.88 -6.45
N ILE A 198 -3.39 -12.56 -5.17
CA ILE A 198 -3.12 -11.21 -4.71
C ILE A 198 -1.72 -11.11 -4.10
N SER A 199 -0.98 -10.05 -4.42
CA SER A 199 0.39 -9.88 -3.94
C SER A 199 0.47 -9.53 -2.45
N GLU A 200 -0.52 -8.78 -1.95
CA GLU A 200 -0.56 -8.23 -0.60
C GLU A 200 -2.02 -8.14 -0.15
N LYS A 201 -2.29 -8.41 1.13
CA LYS A 201 -3.63 -8.28 1.70
C LYS A 201 -4.10 -6.82 1.70
N THR A 202 -5.36 -6.61 1.31
CA THR A 202 -5.96 -5.29 1.13
C THR A 202 -6.41 -4.65 2.45
N TYR A 203 -6.89 -5.43 3.41
CA TYR A 203 -7.36 -4.93 4.71
C TYR A 203 -6.31 -4.09 5.48
N PRO A 204 -5.07 -4.58 5.71
CA PRO A 204 -4.07 -3.79 6.43
C PRO A 204 -3.71 -2.49 5.70
N MET A 205 -3.73 -2.50 4.36
CA MET A 205 -3.49 -1.28 3.56
C MET A 205 -4.62 -0.26 3.74
N VAL A 206 -5.88 -0.72 3.80
CA VAL A 206 -7.04 0.14 4.04
C VAL A 206 -6.98 0.72 5.45
N GLU A 207 -6.63 -0.08 6.45
CA GLU A 207 -6.49 0.38 7.84
C GLU A 207 -5.44 1.50 7.96
N GLU A 208 -4.26 1.32 7.37
CA GLU A 208 -3.23 2.37 7.34
C GLU A 208 -3.69 3.63 6.59
N LEU A 209 -4.46 3.49 5.50
CA LEU A 209 -5.01 4.64 4.78
C LEU A 209 -6.03 5.41 5.64
N LEU A 210 -6.89 4.70 6.37
CA LEU A 210 -7.86 5.29 7.29
C LEU A 210 -7.17 6.02 8.46
N GLU A 211 -6.10 5.44 9.00
CA GLU A 211 -5.28 6.09 10.04
C GLU A 211 -4.61 7.36 9.52
N ALA A 212 -4.05 7.32 8.31
CA ALA A 212 -3.45 8.49 7.69
C ALA A 212 -4.49 9.59 7.41
N ASP A 213 -5.68 9.23 6.97
CA ASP A 213 -6.77 10.19 6.76
C ASP A 213 -7.30 10.75 8.09
N ARG A 214 -7.33 9.95 9.16
CA ARG A 214 -7.63 10.44 10.52
C ARG A 214 -6.58 11.46 10.95
N ALA A 215 -5.30 11.17 10.81
CA ALA A 215 -4.20 12.09 11.15
C ALA A 215 -4.28 13.41 10.36
N ARG A 216 -4.67 13.34 9.08
CA ARG A 216 -4.87 14.52 8.23
C ARG A 216 -6.04 15.40 8.68
N ARG A 217 -7.10 14.80 9.21
CA ARG A 217 -8.32 15.49 9.66
C ARG A 217 -8.29 15.93 11.12
N GLN A 218 -7.24 15.60 11.86
CA GLN A 218 -7.09 16.06 13.25
C GLN A 218 -7.16 17.59 13.33
N ASN A 219 -8.03 18.08 14.21
CA ASN A 219 -8.18 19.50 14.46
C ASN A 219 -7.02 19.99 15.33
N VAL A 220 -6.18 20.85 14.76
CA VAL A 220 -5.01 21.43 15.44
C VAL A 220 -5.40 22.27 16.67
N PHE A 221 -6.63 22.79 16.68
CA PHE A 221 -7.19 23.63 17.74
C PHE A 221 -7.80 22.83 18.90
N GLU A 222 -7.98 21.52 18.75
CA GLU A 222 -8.65 20.70 19.75
C GLU A 222 -7.86 20.66 21.07
N GLY A 223 -8.54 21.04 22.15
CA GLY A 223 -7.96 21.07 23.50
C GLY A 223 -7.06 22.26 23.82
N LEU A 224 -6.98 23.31 22.99
CA LEU A 224 -6.20 24.53 23.28
C LEU A 224 -6.99 25.62 24.02
N GLU A 225 -8.26 25.40 24.34
CA GLU A 225 -9.17 26.43 24.87
C GLU A 225 -8.76 26.97 26.24
N HIS A 226 -8.04 26.16 27.03
CA HIS A 226 -7.61 26.49 28.38
C HIS A 226 -6.31 27.33 28.44
N LEU A 227 -5.66 27.58 27.30
CA LEU A 227 -4.35 28.25 27.24
C LEU A 227 -4.49 29.77 27.00
N SER A 228 -3.53 30.53 27.54
CA SER A 228 -3.40 31.97 27.24
C SER A 228 -3.16 32.19 25.74
N ILE A 229 -3.55 33.36 25.21
CA ILE A 229 -3.52 33.65 23.76
C ILE A 229 -2.13 33.43 23.14
N VAL A 230 -1.06 33.81 23.84
CA VAL A 230 0.32 33.66 23.38
C VAL A 230 0.71 32.17 23.34
N SER A 231 0.51 31.45 24.45
CA SER A 231 0.80 30.01 24.52
C SER A 231 -0.03 29.20 23.53
N ARG A 232 -1.30 29.58 23.34
CA ARG A 232 -2.21 29.00 22.35
C ARG A 232 -1.68 29.17 20.92
N SER A 233 -1.18 30.35 20.59
CA SER A 233 -0.66 30.63 19.24
C SER A 233 0.62 29.85 18.94
N TRP A 234 1.51 29.74 19.93
CA TRP A 234 2.73 28.94 19.82
C TRP A 234 2.44 27.45 19.69
N GLU A 235 1.59 26.90 20.56
CA GLU A 235 1.18 25.49 20.52
C GLU A 235 0.47 25.15 19.20
N TYR A 236 -0.38 26.06 18.71
CA TYR A 236 -1.00 25.93 17.40
C TYR A 236 0.03 25.87 16.28
N ALA A 237 1.01 26.79 16.25
CA ALA A 237 2.05 26.80 15.23
C ALA A 237 2.88 25.50 15.26
N ALA A 238 3.27 25.04 16.45
CA ALA A 238 4.00 23.78 16.62
C ALA A 238 3.19 22.57 16.11
N ARG A 239 1.92 22.46 16.48
CA ARG A 239 1.04 21.37 16.01
C ARG A 239 0.75 21.46 14.51
N TRP A 240 0.59 22.67 13.97
CA TRP A 240 0.40 22.90 12.54
C TRP A 240 1.64 22.45 11.75
N VAL A 241 2.85 22.85 12.17
CA VAL A 241 4.11 22.39 11.55
C VAL A 241 4.21 20.88 11.64
N HIS A 242 3.94 20.29 12.80
CA HIS A 242 3.99 18.85 13.00
C HIS A 242 2.99 18.11 12.10
N GLN A 243 1.76 18.61 11.99
CA GLN A 243 0.74 18.04 11.12
C GLN A 243 1.15 18.15 9.64
N LYS A 244 1.67 19.29 9.20
CA LYS A 244 2.14 19.48 7.81
C LYS A 244 3.33 18.56 7.49
N TRP A 245 4.27 18.44 8.41
CA TRP A 245 5.41 17.54 8.27
C TRP A 245 4.97 16.08 8.18
N THR A 246 4.13 15.63 9.11
CA THR A 246 3.58 14.26 9.11
C THR A 246 2.79 13.99 7.83
N ASN A 247 1.96 14.92 7.39
CA ASN A 247 1.21 14.81 6.14
C ASN A 247 2.12 14.73 4.92
N PHE A 248 3.24 15.46 4.91
CA PHE A 248 4.25 15.37 3.86
C PHE A 248 4.85 13.95 3.80
N PHE A 249 5.30 13.40 4.94
CA PHE A 249 5.88 12.05 4.97
C PHE A 249 4.88 10.97 4.60
N LEU A 250 3.63 11.06 5.08
CA LEU A 250 2.57 10.11 4.69
C LEU A 250 2.27 10.19 3.19
N SER A 251 2.16 11.41 2.64
CA SER A 251 1.91 11.60 1.21
C SER A 251 3.10 11.13 0.37
N PHE A 252 4.33 11.35 0.85
CA PHE A 252 5.55 10.86 0.21
C PHE A 252 5.60 9.32 0.23
N LYS A 253 5.33 8.69 1.39
CA LYS A 253 5.22 7.22 1.54
C LYS A 253 4.24 6.66 0.51
N PHE A 254 3.02 7.20 0.45
CA PHE A 254 1.98 6.71 -0.45
C PHE A 254 2.30 6.95 -1.94
N ALA A 255 2.88 8.10 -2.27
CA ALA A 255 3.23 8.43 -3.66
C ALA A 255 4.43 7.62 -4.18
N VAL A 256 5.51 7.55 -3.39
CA VAL A 256 6.78 6.95 -3.81
C VAL A 256 6.78 5.43 -3.66
N LEU A 257 6.36 4.91 -2.50
CA LEU A 257 6.30 3.46 -2.29
C LEU A 257 5.07 2.83 -2.97
N ARG A 258 4.17 3.65 -3.54
CA ARG A 258 2.88 3.20 -4.09
C ARG A 258 2.05 2.43 -3.06
N PHE A 259 2.24 2.78 -1.81
CA PHE A 259 1.52 2.16 -0.70
C PHE A 259 0.02 2.50 -0.83
N GLY A 260 -0.83 1.52 -0.58
CA GLY A 260 -2.26 1.55 -0.91
C GLY A 260 -2.61 1.00 -2.29
N ILE A 261 -1.66 0.38 -3.01
CA ILE A 261 -1.93 -0.30 -4.28
C ILE A 261 -1.57 -1.79 -4.16
N ALA A 262 -2.58 -2.65 -4.03
CA ALA A 262 -2.40 -4.09 -4.13
C ALA A 262 -2.33 -4.53 -5.60
N LYS A 263 -1.68 -5.67 -5.90
CA LYS A 263 -1.66 -6.23 -7.27
C LYS A 263 -2.40 -7.56 -7.27
N ILE A 264 -3.36 -7.70 -8.18
CA ILE A 264 -4.03 -8.97 -8.47
C ILE A 264 -3.44 -9.51 -9.76
N GLU A 265 -2.89 -10.71 -9.71
CA GLU A 265 -2.42 -11.43 -10.89
C GLU A 265 -3.53 -12.31 -11.47
N VAL A 266 -3.74 -12.20 -12.77
CA VAL A 266 -4.77 -12.93 -13.51
C VAL A 266 -4.19 -13.32 -14.86
N GLN A 267 -4.15 -14.62 -15.16
CA GLN A 267 -3.65 -15.13 -16.46
C GLN A 267 -2.22 -14.61 -16.78
N GLY A 268 -1.36 -14.44 -15.76
CA GLY A 268 0.01 -13.93 -15.91
C GLY A 268 0.12 -12.41 -16.05
N GLU A 269 -1.00 -11.67 -16.00
CA GLU A 269 -1.00 -10.21 -16.03
C GLU A 269 -1.28 -9.63 -14.63
N LYS A 270 -0.44 -8.70 -14.15
CA LYS A 270 -0.59 -8.04 -12.85
C LYS A 270 -1.38 -6.72 -12.97
N TRP A 271 -2.51 -6.66 -12.26
CA TRP A 271 -3.44 -5.53 -12.25
C TRP A 271 -3.46 -4.83 -10.89
N LYS A 272 -3.29 -3.51 -10.90
CA LYS A 272 -3.26 -2.67 -9.71
C LYS A 272 -4.66 -2.38 -9.18
N VAL A 273 -4.91 -2.69 -7.93
CA VAL A 273 -6.11 -2.36 -7.15
C VAL A 273 -5.79 -1.20 -6.21
N ASP A 274 -6.58 -0.14 -6.27
CA ASP A 274 -6.36 1.07 -5.48
C ASP A 274 -7.18 0.98 -4.18
N CYS A 275 -6.53 0.71 -3.04
CA CYS A 275 -7.17 0.51 -1.75
C CYS A 275 -7.85 1.77 -1.20
N SER A 276 -7.64 2.95 -1.81
CA SER A 276 -8.38 4.17 -1.47
C SER A 276 -9.80 4.22 -2.07
N GLY A 277 -10.15 3.25 -2.92
CA GLY A 277 -11.47 3.10 -3.51
C GLY A 277 -12.53 2.57 -2.54
N TRP A 278 -13.65 2.13 -3.11
CA TRP A 278 -14.65 1.38 -2.36
C TRP A 278 -14.26 -0.11 -2.37
N LEU A 279 -14.14 -0.72 -1.20
CA LEU A 279 -13.92 -2.15 -1.01
C LEU A 279 -15.01 -2.72 -0.13
N LEU A 280 -15.51 -3.90 -0.48
CA LEU A 280 -16.48 -4.62 0.35
C LEU A 280 -15.81 -5.07 1.66
N GLU A 281 -16.45 -4.77 2.79
CA GLU A 281 -15.93 -5.06 4.13
C GLU A 281 -14.50 -4.54 4.35
N ASP A 282 -14.19 -3.33 3.86
CA ASP A 282 -12.87 -2.70 3.98
C ASP A 282 -11.72 -3.57 3.43
N GLY A 283 -12.01 -4.41 2.43
CA GLY A 283 -11.04 -5.30 1.79
C GLY A 283 -11.03 -6.73 2.34
N LYS A 284 -11.65 -6.99 3.50
CA LYS A 284 -11.69 -8.33 4.11
C LYS A 284 -12.31 -9.37 3.18
N ALA A 285 -13.33 -9.00 2.41
CA ALA A 285 -13.97 -9.91 1.46
C ALA A 285 -12.99 -10.35 0.36
N ILE A 286 -12.15 -9.45 -0.16
CA ILE A 286 -11.14 -9.77 -1.18
C ILE A 286 -10.07 -10.68 -0.58
N ASP A 287 -9.62 -10.36 0.62
CA ASP A 287 -8.55 -11.10 1.33
C ASP A 287 -8.92 -12.54 1.66
N ARG A 288 -10.22 -12.82 1.88
CA ARG A 288 -10.77 -14.17 2.09
C ARG A 288 -10.95 -14.95 0.78
N LEU A 289 -11.37 -14.27 -0.28
CA LEU A 289 -11.77 -14.90 -1.54
C LEU A 289 -10.59 -15.14 -2.49
N ILE A 290 -9.57 -14.28 -2.44
CA ILE A 290 -8.40 -14.35 -3.31
C ILE A 290 -7.18 -14.81 -2.48
N PRO A 291 -6.55 -15.93 -2.84
CA PRO A 291 -5.35 -16.40 -2.15
C PRO A 291 -4.18 -15.45 -2.39
N GLU A 292 -3.27 -15.40 -1.41
CA GLU A 292 -2.02 -14.66 -1.52
C GLU A 292 -1.01 -15.47 -2.37
N GLU A 293 -0.24 -14.77 -3.22
CA GLU A 293 0.83 -15.34 -4.07
C GLU A 293 2.01 -15.85 -3.24
#